data_AF-A0A966TB16-F1
#
_entry.id   AF-A0A966TB16-F1
#
_cell.length_a   1.000
_cell.length_b   1.000
_cell.length_c   1.000
_cell.angle_alpha   90.00
_cell.angle_beta   90.00
_cell.angle_gamma   90.00
#
_symmetry.space_group_name_H-M   'P 1'
#
loop_
_entity.id
_entity.type
_entity.pdbx_description
1 polymer ?
#
loop_
_entity_poly.entity_id
_entity_poly.type
_entity_poly.pdbx_seq_one_letter_code
_entity_poly.pdbx_strand_id
1 'polypeptide(L)'
;MSQDILDVDLLAFEQGSSKQRKAVVDGVMRSLATGFVYTSHDLSEDMLDTTYSMLFEFFNKPIDEKRRYIAAGANGQTGYTGVLVETAEVSDKPDWKEMLNWGKPLEAGHPMKRKFPQAYPDQVLPEASVPG
;
A
#
# COMPACT_ATOMS: atom_id res chain seq x y z
N MET A 1 18.55 -21.22 -17.50
CA MET A 1 17.91 -20.04 -18.14
C MET A 1 17.87 -18.97 -17.07
N SER A 2 18.37 -17.77 -17.36
CA SER A 2 18.32 -16.67 -16.39
C SER A 2 16.86 -16.38 -16.02
N GLN A 3 16.55 -16.30 -14.73
CA GLN A 3 15.24 -15.90 -14.23
C GLN A 3 15.22 -14.36 -14.17
N ASP A 4 15.29 -13.71 -15.32
CA ASP A 4 15.28 -12.25 -15.38
C ASP A 4 13.86 -11.74 -15.12
N ILE A 5 13.73 -10.76 -14.21
CA ILE A 5 12.51 -9.98 -14.04
C ILE A 5 12.48 -8.96 -15.18
N LEU A 6 11.41 -8.96 -15.96
CA LEU A 6 11.28 -8.08 -17.10
C LEU A 6 10.57 -6.80 -16.68
N ASP A 7 11.01 -5.68 -17.25
CA ASP A 7 10.25 -4.44 -17.25
C ASP A 7 9.16 -4.53 -18.33
N VAL A 8 7.90 -4.39 -17.94
CA VAL A 8 6.75 -4.48 -18.84
C VAL A 8 5.99 -3.16 -18.86
N ASP A 9 5.63 -2.70 -20.05
CA ASP A 9 4.92 -1.44 -20.23
C ASP A 9 3.39 -1.67 -20.20
N LEU A 10 2.72 -1.21 -19.13
CA LEU A 10 1.26 -1.34 -19.02
C LEU A 10 0.53 -0.46 -20.04
N LEU A 11 1.11 0.67 -20.47
CA LEU A 11 0.51 1.51 -21.50
C LEU A 11 0.48 0.81 -22.85
N ALA A 12 1.52 0.03 -23.17
CA ALA A 12 1.51 -0.82 -24.35
C ALA A 12 0.42 -1.90 -24.31
N PHE A 13 0.00 -2.33 -23.12
CA PHE A 13 -1.14 -3.24 -22.97
C PHE A 13 -2.49 -2.53 -23.18
N GLU A 14 -2.66 -1.32 -22.63
CA GLU A 14 -3.93 -0.60 -22.75
C GLU A 14 -4.13 0.00 -24.15
N GLN A 15 -3.08 0.61 -24.71
CA GLN A 15 -3.16 1.48 -25.89
C GLN A 15 -2.49 0.88 -27.12
N GLY A 16 -1.68 -0.17 -26.95
CA GLY A 16 -0.93 -0.80 -28.04
C GLY A 16 -1.75 -1.71 -28.95
N SER A 17 -1.12 -2.11 -30.04
CA SER A 17 -1.62 -3.12 -30.98
C SER A 17 -1.78 -4.50 -30.32
N SER A 18 -2.58 -5.38 -30.92
CA SER A 18 -2.73 -6.78 -30.46
C SER A 18 -1.40 -7.50 -30.23
N LYS A 19 -0.39 -7.24 -31.09
CA LYS A 19 0.97 -7.79 -30.92
C LYS A 19 1.67 -7.25 -29.67
N GLN A 20 1.57 -5.94 -29.40
CA GLN A 20 2.14 -5.31 -28.21
C GLN A 20 1.46 -5.82 -26.94
N ARG A 21 0.12 -5.89 -26.92
CA ARG A 21 -0.64 -6.45 -25.80
C ARG A 21 -0.21 -7.88 -25.46
N LYS A 22 -0.08 -8.73 -26.48
CA LYS A 22 0.40 -10.11 -26.31
C LYS A 22 1.82 -10.15 -25.74
N ALA A 23 2.73 -9.28 -26.23
CA ALA A 23 4.09 -9.21 -25.72
C ALA A 23 4.14 -8.79 -24.24
N VAL A 24 3.27 -7.87 -23.80
CA VAL A 24 3.15 -7.48 -22.38
C VAL A 24 2.67 -8.67 -21.54
N VAL A 25 1.61 -9.37 -21.96
CA VAL A 25 1.13 -10.57 -21.26
C VAL A 25 2.22 -11.64 -21.15
N ASP A 26 2.93 -11.93 -22.23
CA ASP A 26 4.05 -12.88 -22.23
C ASP A 26 5.18 -12.42 -21.28
N GLY A 27 5.47 -11.12 -21.24
CA GLY A 27 6.45 -10.54 -20.30
C GLY A 27 6.04 -10.69 -18.84
N VAL A 28 4.78 -10.38 -18.51
CA VAL A 28 4.21 -10.54 -17.17
C VAL A 28 4.29 -12.00 -16.73
N MET A 29 3.81 -12.93 -17.56
CA MET A 29 3.77 -14.36 -17.20
C MET A 29 5.15 -14.95 -16.97
N ARG A 30 6.16 -14.54 -17.74
CA ARG A 30 7.56 -14.97 -17.53
C ARG A 30 8.13 -14.40 -16.23
N SER A 31 7.88 -13.12 -15.96
CA SER A 31 8.38 -12.46 -14.75
C SER A 31 7.71 -13.04 -13.50
N LEU A 32 6.40 -13.31 -13.54
CA LEU A 32 5.68 -13.96 -12.44
C LEU A 32 6.27 -15.33 -12.04
N ALA A 33 6.99 -16.02 -12.93
CA ALA A 33 7.70 -17.25 -12.57
C ALA A 33 8.85 -17.02 -11.54
N THR A 34 9.30 -15.77 -11.36
CA THR A 34 10.24 -15.35 -10.32
C THR A 34 9.53 -14.87 -9.04
N GLY A 35 8.21 -14.64 -9.10
CA GLY A 35 7.42 -14.01 -8.04
C GLY A 35 7.35 -12.48 -8.11
N PHE A 36 8.01 -11.83 -9.07
CA PHE A 36 8.07 -10.37 -9.19
C PHE A 36 7.88 -9.89 -10.64
N VAL A 37 7.36 -8.67 -10.81
CA VAL A 37 7.21 -7.99 -12.10
C VAL A 37 7.56 -6.52 -11.91
N TYR A 38 8.37 -5.95 -12.79
CA TYR A 38 8.54 -4.49 -12.89
C TYR A 38 7.63 -3.96 -13.99
N THR A 39 7.00 -2.81 -13.73
CA THR A 39 6.04 -2.24 -14.67
C THR A 39 6.27 -0.75 -14.87
N SER A 40 6.29 -0.29 -16.12
CA SER A 40 6.03 1.11 -16.43
C SER A 40 4.53 1.41 -16.36
N HIS A 41 4.15 2.54 -15.76
CA HIS A 41 2.78 2.96 -15.50
C HIS A 41 2.58 4.45 -15.75
N ASP A 42 1.34 4.92 -15.76
CA ASP A 42 0.96 6.32 -16.00
C ASP A 42 0.56 7.11 -14.75
N LEU A 43 0.84 6.56 -13.56
CA LEU A 43 0.72 7.34 -12.32
C LEU A 43 1.60 8.58 -12.41
N SER A 44 0.99 9.75 -12.18
CA SER A 44 1.67 11.04 -12.23
C SER A 44 2.80 11.11 -11.21
N GLU A 45 3.98 11.57 -11.65
CA GLU A 45 5.12 11.87 -10.78
C GLU A 45 4.72 12.89 -9.70
N ASP A 46 3.98 13.95 -10.07
CA ASP A 46 3.50 14.97 -9.11
C ASP A 46 2.61 14.36 -8.02
N MET A 47 1.78 13.36 -8.37
CA MET A 47 0.91 12.68 -7.40
C MET A 47 1.73 11.82 -6.44
N LEU A 48 2.75 11.12 -6.95
CA LEU A 48 3.67 10.34 -6.13
C LEU A 48 4.46 11.27 -5.19
N ASP A 49 5.06 12.34 -5.72
CA ASP A 49 5.84 13.32 -4.95
C ASP A 49 5.01 13.99 -3.86
N THR A 50 3.76 14.36 -4.18
CA THR A 50 2.82 14.91 -3.19
C THR A 50 2.54 13.89 -2.09
N THR A 51 2.22 12.65 -2.47
CA THR A 51 1.90 11.57 -1.52
C THR A 51 3.09 11.27 -0.59
N TYR A 52 4.29 11.11 -1.15
CA TYR A 52 5.50 10.87 -0.35
C TYR A 52 5.86 12.06 0.53
N SER A 53 5.63 13.29 0.08
CA SER A 53 5.85 14.50 0.87
C SER A 53 4.91 14.56 2.08
N MET A 54 3.63 14.21 1.91
CA MET A 54 2.67 14.14 3.01
C MET A 54 3.04 13.05 4.02
N LEU A 55 3.43 11.86 3.54
CA LEU A 55 3.91 10.79 4.41
C LEU A 55 5.17 11.21 5.17
N PHE A 56 6.12 11.85 4.49
CA PHE A 56 7.33 12.38 5.11
C PHE A 56 7.00 13.42 6.18
N GLU A 57 6.07 14.34 5.91
CA GLU A 57 5.62 15.31 6.90
C GLU A 57 5.03 14.62 8.13
N PHE A 58 4.15 13.64 7.93
CA PHE A 58 3.49 12.91 9.01
C PHE A 58 4.50 12.15 9.88
N PHE A 59 5.39 11.37 9.28
CA PHE A 59 6.33 10.54 10.03
C PHE A 59 7.42 11.34 10.76
N ASN A 60 7.69 12.58 10.32
CA ASN A 60 8.58 13.51 11.03
C ASN A 60 7.92 14.25 12.21
N LYS A 61 6.61 14.09 12.44
CA LYS A 61 5.95 14.72 13.59
C LYS A 61 6.34 14.03 14.91
N PRO A 62 6.23 14.74 16.06
CA PRO A 62 6.48 14.16 17.37
C PRO A 62 5.68 12.88 17.61
N ILE A 63 6.25 11.92 18.33
CA ILE A 63 5.60 10.62 18.58
C ILE A 63 4.22 10.76 19.24
N ASP A 64 4.05 11.72 20.15
CA ASP A 64 2.77 11.94 20.84
C ASP A 64 1.69 12.46 19.88
N GLU A 65 2.09 13.19 18.83
CA GLU A 65 1.18 13.62 17.78
C GLU A 65 0.78 12.45 16.87
N LYS A 66 1.75 11.62 16.44
CA LYS A 66 1.48 10.42 15.64
C LYS A 66 0.57 9.42 16.38
N ARG A 67 0.77 9.25 17.69
CA ARG A 67 -0.04 8.38 18.56
C ARG A 67 -1.52 8.74 18.61
N ARG A 68 -1.92 9.97 18.27
CA ARG A 68 -3.34 10.36 18.19
C ARG A 68 -4.09 9.61 17.09
N TYR A 69 -3.37 9.04 16.13
CA TYR A 69 -3.93 8.31 14.99
C TYR A 69 -3.88 6.80 15.17
N ILE A 70 -3.61 6.30 16.38
CA ILE A 70 -3.74 4.86 16.68
C ILE A 70 -5.23 4.50 16.72
N ALA A 71 -5.66 3.62 15.82
CA ALA A 71 -6.99 3.07 15.84
C ALA A 71 -7.08 1.92 16.86
N ALA A 72 -7.65 2.20 18.03
CA ALA A 72 -7.77 1.22 19.10
C ALA A 72 -8.54 -0.03 18.65
N GLY A 73 -7.95 -1.21 18.85
CA GLY A 73 -8.55 -2.50 18.47
C GLY A 73 -8.52 -2.81 16.97
N ALA A 74 -7.91 -1.96 16.14
CA ALA A 74 -7.81 -2.18 14.70
C ALA A 74 -6.65 -3.12 14.30
N ASN A 75 -5.73 -3.45 15.22
CA ASN A 75 -4.60 -4.35 14.96
C ASN A 75 -3.83 -4.00 13.66
N GLY A 76 -3.55 -2.71 13.47
CA GLY A 76 -2.84 -2.21 12.29
C GLY A 76 -3.65 -2.15 10.98
N GLN A 77 -4.94 -2.52 10.96
CA GLN A 77 -5.76 -2.45 9.74
C GLN A 77 -6.11 -1.02 9.29
N THR A 78 -5.96 -0.04 10.18
CA THR A 78 -6.09 1.38 9.87
C THR A 78 -5.34 2.22 10.90
N GLY A 79 -4.98 3.44 10.53
CA GLY A 79 -4.29 4.38 11.40
C GLY A 79 -2.80 4.08 11.57
N TYR A 80 -2.21 4.72 12.58
CA TYR A 80 -0.79 4.67 12.89
C TYR A 80 -0.43 3.45 13.75
N THR A 81 0.65 2.76 13.36
CA THR A 81 1.31 1.70 14.13
C THR A 81 2.76 2.12 14.40
N GLY A 82 3.14 2.14 15.68
CA GLY A 82 4.49 2.55 16.08
C GLY A 82 5.57 1.49 15.84
N VAL A 83 6.82 1.91 15.99
CA VAL A 83 7.99 1.03 15.94
C VAL A 83 7.91 -0.12 16.93
N LEU A 84 8.42 -1.28 16.51
CA LEU A 84 8.51 -2.49 17.33
C LEU A 84 7.16 -3.03 17.84
N VAL A 85 6.04 -2.63 17.23
CA VAL A 85 4.70 -3.13 17.57
C VAL A 85 4.36 -4.37 16.75
N GLU A 86 4.68 -4.39 15.46
CA GLU A 86 4.42 -5.55 14.60
C GLU A 86 5.61 -6.52 14.60
N THR A 87 5.29 -7.78 14.89
CA THR A 87 6.21 -8.92 14.82
C THR A 87 5.91 -9.69 13.54
N ALA A 88 6.89 -9.80 12.64
CA ALA A 88 6.72 -10.62 11.45
C ALA A 88 6.50 -12.09 11.84
N GLU A 89 5.61 -12.80 11.15
CA GLU A 89 5.22 -14.18 11.48
C GLU A 89 6.41 -15.16 11.59
N VAL A 90 7.53 -14.86 10.92
CA VAL A 90 8.75 -15.68 10.88
C VAL A 90 9.88 -15.17 11.79
N SER A 91 9.65 -14.14 12.61
CA SER A 91 10.70 -13.49 13.42
C SER A 91 10.20 -13.18 14.83
N ASP A 92 10.93 -13.62 15.86
CA ASP A 92 10.69 -13.21 17.25
C ASP A 92 11.13 -11.76 17.53
N LYS A 93 11.77 -11.10 16.57
CA LYS A 93 12.18 -9.70 16.66
C LYS A 93 11.14 -8.81 15.98
N PRO A 94 10.57 -7.83 16.70
CA PRO A 94 9.63 -6.89 16.11
C PRO A 94 10.36 -5.97 15.12
N ASP A 95 9.66 -5.62 14.04
CA ASP A 95 10.27 -4.88 12.93
C ASP A 95 10.54 -3.43 13.32
N TRP A 96 11.69 -2.90 12.90
CA TRP A 96 12.05 -1.51 13.18
C TRP A 96 11.45 -0.59 12.11
N LYS A 97 10.12 -0.59 12.06
CA LYS A 97 9.31 0.23 11.16
C LYS A 97 8.12 0.82 11.92
N GLU A 98 7.73 2.02 11.53
CA GLU A 98 6.41 2.56 11.83
C GLU A 98 5.56 2.55 10.56
N MET A 99 4.24 2.53 10.71
CA MET A 99 3.32 2.35 9.60
C MET A 99 2.10 3.26 9.75
N LEU A 100 1.55 3.67 8.61
CA LEU A 100 0.25 4.29 8.51
C LEU A 100 -0.53 3.42 7.51
N ASN A 101 -1.62 2.80 7.97
CA ASN A 101 -2.43 1.91 7.14
C ASN A 101 -3.79 2.54 6.86
N TRP A 102 -4.28 2.41 5.64
CA TRP A 102 -5.61 2.86 5.25
C TRP A 102 -6.15 2.04 4.09
N GLY A 103 -7.46 2.12 3.91
CA GLY A 103 -8.16 1.47 2.81
C GLY A 103 -9.45 2.19 2.46
N LYS A 104 -10.18 1.64 1.48
CA LYS A 104 -11.47 2.20 1.07
C LYS A 104 -12.50 2.03 2.20
N PRO A 105 -13.13 3.11 2.69
CA PRO A 105 -14.18 2.98 3.69
C PRO A 105 -15.38 2.23 3.10
N LEU A 106 -15.94 1.31 3.89
CA LEU A 106 -17.17 0.60 3.53
C LEU A 106 -18.38 1.36 4.05
N GLU A 107 -19.43 1.42 3.23
CA GLU A 107 -20.71 2.03 3.59
C GLU A 107 -21.33 1.38 4.83
N ALA A 108 -22.16 2.15 5.53
CA ALA A 108 -22.92 1.64 6.66
C ALA A 108 -23.82 0.47 6.23
N GLY A 109 -23.79 -0.62 7.00
CA GLY A 109 -24.58 -1.83 6.70
C GLY A 109 -23.92 -2.81 5.72
N HIS A 110 -22.74 -2.50 5.17
CA HIS A 110 -22.02 -3.42 4.28
C HIS A 110 -21.79 -4.80 4.94
N PRO A 111 -22.12 -5.93 4.29
CA PRO A 111 -22.05 -7.26 4.91
C PRO A 111 -20.66 -7.61 5.49
N MET A 112 -19.58 -7.18 4.82
CA MET A 112 -18.22 -7.41 5.30
C MET A 112 -17.88 -6.64 6.57
N LYS A 113 -18.38 -5.41 6.71
CA LYS A 113 -18.19 -4.60 7.92
C LYS A 113 -18.89 -5.24 9.12
N ARG A 114 -20.07 -5.83 8.91
CA ARG A 114 -20.80 -6.58 9.94
C ARG A 114 -20.15 -7.91 10.28
N LYS A 115 -19.68 -8.66 9.28
CA LYS A 115 -19.13 -10.01 9.47
C LYS A 115 -17.68 -9.98 9.98
N PHE A 116 -16.90 -8.98 9.58
CA PHE A 116 -15.47 -8.86 9.87
C PHE A 116 -15.12 -7.43 10.31
N PRO A 117 -15.68 -6.93 11.43
CA PRO A 117 -15.50 -5.53 11.85
C PRO A 117 -14.04 -5.15 12.11
N GLN A 118 -13.19 -6.11 12.49
CA GLN A 118 -11.75 -5.88 12.68
C GLN A 118 -10.96 -5.75 11.38
N ALA A 119 -11.38 -6.44 10.31
CA ALA A 119 -10.73 -6.37 9.00
C ALA A 119 -11.22 -5.16 8.18
N TYR A 120 -12.39 -4.61 8.53
CA TYR A 120 -12.97 -3.44 7.88
C TYR A 120 -13.40 -2.37 8.91
N PRO A 121 -12.46 -1.85 9.72
CA PRO A 121 -12.75 -0.80 10.68
C PRO A 121 -13.03 0.54 9.99
N ASP A 122 -13.59 1.49 10.74
CA ASP A 122 -13.64 2.88 10.31
C ASP A 122 -12.22 3.43 10.18
N GLN A 123 -11.99 4.17 9.09
CA GLN A 123 -10.65 4.63 8.74
C GLN A 123 -10.20 5.78 9.66
N VAL A 124 -8.95 5.70 10.12
CA VAL A 124 -8.30 6.76 10.89
C VAL A 124 -7.17 7.34 10.06
N LEU A 125 -7.37 8.55 9.53
CA LEU A 125 -6.40 9.27 8.71
C LEU A 125 -5.84 10.49 9.46
N PRO A 126 -4.60 10.93 9.16
CA PRO A 126 -3.94 12.01 9.87
C PRO A 126 -4.35 13.42 9.42
N GLU A 127 -5.60 13.62 8.98
CA GLU A 127 -6.09 14.87 8.37
C GLU A 127 -5.87 16.12 9.23
N ALA A 128 -6.00 15.99 10.55
CA ALA A 128 -5.78 17.11 11.46
C ALA A 128 -4.29 17.49 11.64
N SER A 129 -3.37 16.63 11.22
CA SER A 129 -1.92 16.84 11.31
C SER A 129 -1.30 17.15 9.95
N VAL A 130 -1.74 16.45 8.89
CA VAL A 130 -1.30 16.65 7.51
C VAL A 130 -2.55 16.57 6.61
N PRO A 131 -3.20 17.71 6.30
CA PRO A 131 -4.40 17.73 5.47
C PRO A 131 -4.06 17.46 3.99
N GLY A 132 -4.89 16.70 3.27
CA GLY A 132 -4.82 16.58 1.81
C GLY A 132 -5.86 15.69 1.16
#